data_AF-A0A7L3XTY9-F1
#
_entry.id   AF-A0A7L3XTY9-F1
#
_cell.length_a   1.000
_cell.length_b   1.000
_cell.length_c   1.000
_cell.angle_alpha   90.00
_cell.angle_beta   90.00
_cell.angle_gamma   90.00
#
_symmetry.space_group_name_H-M   'P 1'
#
loop_
_entity.id
_entity.type
_entity.pdbx_description
1 polymer ?
#
loop_
_entity_poly.entity_id
_entity_poly.type
_entity_poly.pdbx_seq_one_letter_code
_entity_poly.pdbx_strand_id
1 'polypeptide(L)'
;GMMWSECKELWLEGPREYILQLWNVLDFGMLSIFIAAFTARLLAFLQATKAQQYVDNYIEENDLSEVTLPPEIEYFTYARDKWLPSDPQIISEGLYAIAVVLSFSRIAYILPANESFGPLQISLGRTVKDIFKFMVLFIMVFLAFMIGMFILYSYYLGAKLNPAFTTVEESFKTLFWSIFGLSEVTSVVLKYDHKFIENIGYVLYGIYNVTMVVVLLNMLIAMINSSYQEIE
;
A
#
# COMPACT_ATOMS: atom_id res chain seq x y z
N GLY A 1 22.74 -0.80 17.37
CA GLY A 1 21.88 -1.06 16.19
C GLY A 1 21.21 0.23 15.76
N MET A 2 20.72 0.30 14.52
CA MET A 2 20.12 1.52 13.95
C MET A 2 18.96 2.06 14.81
N MET A 3 18.05 1.20 15.27
CA MET A 3 16.95 1.57 16.17
C MET A 3 17.42 2.25 17.47
N TRP A 4 18.54 1.80 18.04
CA TRP A 4 19.10 2.41 19.25
C TRP A 4 19.67 3.81 18.98
N SER A 5 20.19 4.04 17.78
CA SER A 5 20.64 5.36 17.35
C SER A 5 19.46 6.33 17.25
N GLU A 6 18.38 5.92 16.58
CA GLU A 6 17.16 6.71 16.45
C GLU A 6 16.53 7.03 17.82
N CYS A 7 16.45 6.06 18.73
CA CYS A 7 15.94 6.29 20.08
C CYS A 7 16.77 7.32 20.85
N LYS A 8 18.10 7.33 20.66
CA LYS A 8 18.98 8.34 21.28
C LYS A 8 18.75 9.71 20.67
N GLU A 9 18.63 9.78 19.35
CA GLU A 9 18.37 11.03 18.62
C GLU A 9 17.04 11.65 19.06
N LEU A 10 15.96 10.85 19.07
CA LEU A 10 14.65 11.27 19.56
C LEU A 10 14.69 11.76 21.02
N TRP A 11 15.48 11.12 21.88
CA TRP A 11 15.63 11.53 23.28
C TRP A 11 16.40 12.85 23.43
N LEU A 12 17.43 13.07 22.62
CA LEU A 12 18.30 14.25 22.70
C LEU A 12 17.68 15.48 22.03
N GLU A 13 17.09 15.33 20.84
CA GLU A 13 16.45 16.42 20.09
C GLU A 13 15.06 16.75 20.62
N GLY A 14 14.39 15.74 21.20
CA GLY A 14 13.02 15.82 21.67
C GLY A 14 11.99 15.56 20.57
N PRO A 15 10.74 15.20 20.95
CA PRO A 15 9.73 14.72 19.99
C PRO A 15 9.31 15.77 18.95
N ARG A 16 9.36 17.05 19.30
CA ARG A 16 8.91 18.15 18.42
C ARG A 16 9.85 18.32 17.22
N GLU A 17 11.16 18.40 17.48
CA GLU A 17 12.17 18.57 16.44
C GLU A 17 12.26 17.32 15.57
N TYR A 18 12.13 16.13 16.18
CA TYR A 18 12.16 14.86 15.47
C TYR A 18 11.03 14.74 14.43
N ILE A 19 9.79 15.08 14.79
CA ILE A 19 8.62 14.98 13.90
C ILE A 19 8.63 16.05 12.79
N LEU A 20 9.29 17.19 13.02
CA LEU A 20 9.47 18.22 11.99
C LEU A 20 10.31 17.72 10.81
N GLN A 21 11.22 16.77 11.05
CA GLN A 21 12.02 16.12 10.02
C GLN A 21 11.31 14.87 9.48
N LEU A 22 10.65 15.00 8.32
CA LEU A 22 9.94 13.90 7.65
C LEU A 22 10.82 12.66 7.39
N TRP A 23 12.12 12.86 7.17
CA TRP A 23 13.09 11.77 6.97
C TRP A 23 13.29 10.92 8.22
N ASN A 24 13.35 11.55 9.39
CA ASN A 24 13.47 10.86 10.68
C ASN A 24 12.23 9.99 10.95
N VAL A 25 11.04 10.52 10.64
CA VAL A 25 9.78 9.75 10.73
C VAL A 25 9.78 8.55 9.78
N LEU A 26 10.29 8.72 8.55
CA LEU A 26 10.41 7.64 7.57
C LEU A 26 11.37 6.54 8.07
N ASP A 27 12.54 6.92 8.57
CA ASP A 27 13.55 5.98 9.09
C ASP A 27 13.04 5.21 10.31
N PHE A 28 12.43 5.90 11.27
CA PHE A 28 11.79 5.25 12.43
C PHE A 28 10.68 4.29 12.01
N GLY A 29 9.84 4.70 11.06
CA GLY A 29 8.77 3.85 10.51
C GLY A 29 9.31 2.59 9.85
N MET A 30 10.33 2.71 9.00
CA MET A 30 10.99 1.58 8.35
C MET A 30 11.61 0.61 9.35
N LEU A 31 12.31 1.10 10.37
CA LEU A 31 12.89 0.25 11.43
C LEU A 31 11.80 -0.44 12.27
N SER A 32 10.69 0.26 12.54
CA SER A 32 9.54 -0.31 13.24
C SER A 32 8.89 -1.45 12.45
N ILE A 33 8.76 -1.31 11.13
CA ILE A 33 8.24 -2.37 10.25
C ILE A 33 9.19 -3.59 10.23
N PHE A 34 10.51 -3.38 10.22
CA PHE A 34 11.47 -4.49 10.35
C PHE A 34 11.27 -5.25 11.67
N ILE A 35 11.16 -4.54 12.80
CA ILE A 35 10.95 -5.17 14.11
C ILE A 35 9.61 -5.93 14.12
N ALA A 36 8.54 -5.35 13.58
CA ALA A 36 7.24 -6.02 13.46
C ALA A 36 7.31 -7.30 12.61
N ALA A 37 8.03 -7.28 11.49
CA ALA A 37 8.22 -8.47 10.65
C ALA A 37 9.00 -9.57 11.39
N PHE A 38 10.12 -9.24 12.04
CA PHE A 38 10.92 -10.23 12.78
C PHE A 38 10.20 -10.79 14.00
N THR A 39 9.40 -9.98 14.69
CA THR A 39 8.59 -10.45 15.82
C THR A 39 7.49 -11.40 15.36
N ALA A 40 6.77 -11.10 14.26
CA ALA A 40 5.80 -12.02 13.67
C ALA A 40 6.44 -13.35 13.25
N ARG A 41 7.63 -13.31 12.63
CA ARG A 41 8.40 -14.49 12.27
C ARG A 41 8.83 -15.32 13.49
N LEU A 42 9.25 -14.65 14.56
CA LEU A 42 9.61 -15.32 15.80
C LEU A 42 8.39 -16.02 16.43
N LEU A 43 7.22 -15.39 16.40
CA LEU A 43 5.98 -16.02 16.88
C LEU A 43 5.62 -17.26 16.08
N ALA A 44 5.70 -17.20 14.73
CA ALA A 44 5.49 -18.36 13.87
C ALA A 44 6.47 -19.50 14.20
N PHE A 45 7.75 -19.17 14.38
CA PHE A 45 8.78 -20.13 14.76
C PHE A 45 8.51 -20.78 16.12
N LEU A 46 8.12 -20.00 17.14
CA LEU A 46 7.81 -20.50 18.47
C LEU A 46 6.58 -21.43 18.50
N GLN A 47 5.60 -21.19 17.63
CA GLN A 47 4.44 -22.08 17.50
C GLN A 47 4.83 -23.39 16.84
N ALA A 48 5.62 -23.34 15.77
CA ALA A 48 6.14 -24.53 15.09
C ALA A 48 7.04 -25.38 16.01
N THR A 49 7.91 -24.76 16.83
CA THR A 49 8.75 -25.50 17.77
C THR A 49 7.94 -26.17 18.88
N LYS A 50 6.88 -25.53 19.38
CA LYS A 50 5.96 -26.16 20.33
C LYS A 50 5.23 -27.35 19.71
N ALA A 51 4.80 -27.23 18.45
CA ALA A 51 4.17 -28.32 17.73
C ALA A 51 5.13 -29.51 17.53
N GLN A 52 6.39 -29.23 17.16
CA GLN A 52 7.42 -30.26 17.03
C GLN A 52 7.70 -30.95 18.38
N GLN A 53 7.85 -30.19 19.46
CA GLN A 53 8.05 -30.76 20.81
C GLN A 53 6.88 -31.62 21.26
N TYR A 54 5.65 -31.28 20.88
CA TYR A 54 4.50 -32.12 21.17
C TYR A 54 4.60 -33.46 20.43
N VAL A 55 4.90 -33.42 19.13
CA VAL A 55 5.10 -34.64 18.33
C VAL A 55 6.20 -35.51 18.93
N ASP A 56 7.37 -34.94 19.22
CA ASP A 56 8.53 -35.68 19.74
C ASP A 56 8.27 -36.36 21.09
N ASN A 57 7.40 -35.80 21.93
CA ASN A 57 7.13 -36.32 23.28
C ASN A 57 5.97 -37.32 23.34
N TYR A 58 4.98 -37.21 22.44
CA TYR A 58 3.73 -37.97 22.52
C TYR A 58 3.53 -38.97 21.38
N ILE A 59 4.37 -38.92 20.33
CA ILE A 59 4.24 -39.77 19.15
C ILE A 59 5.54 -40.56 18.96
N GLU A 60 5.44 -41.87 19.10
CA GLU A 60 6.58 -42.79 18.95
C GLU A 60 6.76 -43.27 17.49
N GLU A 61 5.79 -42.99 16.61
CA GLU A 61 5.82 -43.38 15.20
C GLU A 61 6.74 -42.49 14.37
N ASN A 62 7.44 -43.10 13.41
CA ASN A 62 8.39 -42.39 12.53
C ASN A 62 7.69 -41.61 11.40
N ASP A 63 6.47 -42.00 11.01
CA ASP A 63 5.71 -41.35 9.95
C ASP A 63 4.43 -40.69 10.50
N LEU A 64 4.40 -39.36 10.40
CA LEU A 64 3.28 -38.53 10.86
C LEU A 64 2.02 -38.69 9.99
N SER A 65 2.13 -39.31 8.81
CA SER A 65 0.99 -39.53 7.91
C SER A 65 0.11 -40.71 8.31
N GLU A 66 0.62 -41.62 9.14
CA GLU A 66 -0.10 -42.81 9.60
C GLU A 66 -0.91 -42.55 10.89
N VAL A 67 -0.67 -41.42 11.56
CA VAL A 67 -1.28 -41.07 12.86
C VAL A 67 -2.20 -39.86 12.72
N THR A 68 -3.40 -39.95 13.31
CA THR A 68 -4.31 -38.80 13.40
C THR A 68 -3.85 -37.84 14.49
N LEU A 69 -3.38 -36.65 14.09
CA LEU A 69 -2.95 -35.57 14.98
C LEU A 69 -4.15 -34.74 15.49
N PRO A 70 -4.01 -34.07 16.66
CA PRO A 70 -4.95 -33.02 17.04
C PRO A 70 -5.00 -31.90 15.98
N PRO A 71 -6.16 -31.31 15.68
CA PRO A 71 -6.31 -30.30 14.62
C PRO A 71 -5.36 -29.10 14.74
N GLU A 72 -5.00 -28.72 15.96
CA GLU A 72 -4.08 -27.62 16.25
C GLU A 72 -2.63 -27.92 15.82
N ILE A 73 -2.22 -29.18 15.87
CA ILE A 73 -0.89 -29.64 15.47
C ILE A 73 -0.88 -30.02 14.00
N GLU A 74 -1.97 -30.63 13.52
CA GLU A 74 -2.17 -30.98 12.11
C GLU A 74 -2.02 -29.77 11.18
N TYR A 75 -2.44 -28.57 11.64
CA TYR A 75 -2.27 -27.32 10.90
C TYR A 75 -0.83 -27.10 10.39
N PHE A 76 0.18 -27.41 11.20
CA PHE A 76 1.59 -27.19 10.85
C PHE A 76 2.13 -28.20 9.82
N THR A 77 1.34 -29.21 9.46
CA THR A 77 1.68 -30.15 8.37
C THR A 77 1.20 -29.66 7.00
N TYR A 78 0.28 -28.69 6.98
CA TYR A 78 -0.34 -28.23 5.74
C TYR A 78 0.58 -27.35 4.88
N ALA A 79 0.38 -27.45 3.57
CA ALA A 79 0.97 -26.55 2.60
C ALA A 79 0.26 -25.17 2.61
N ARG A 80 0.92 -24.20 1.96
CA ARG A 80 0.53 -22.77 1.96
C ARG A 80 -0.89 -22.50 1.45
N ASP A 81 -1.45 -23.39 0.63
CA ASP A 81 -2.82 -23.29 0.10
C ASP A 81 -3.90 -23.39 1.18
N LYS A 82 -3.60 -24.07 2.29
CA LYS A 82 -4.51 -24.28 3.42
C LYS A 82 -4.20 -23.40 4.63
N TRP A 83 -3.19 -22.55 4.54
CA TRP A 83 -2.84 -21.65 5.63
C TRP A 83 -3.94 -20.63 5.88
N LEU A 84 -4.08 -20.22 7.12
CA LEU A 84 -5.01 -19.15 7.46
C LEU A 84 -4.54 -17.83 6.83
N PRO A 85 -5.44 -17.00 6.27
CA PRO A 85 -5.06 -15.72 5.66
C PRO A 85 -4.33 -14.75 6.63
N SER A 86 -4.54 -14.92 7.93
CA SER A 86 -3.94 -14.14 9.01
C SER A 86 -2.72 -14.82 9.65
N ASP A 87 -2.12 -15.82 8.99
CA ASP A 87 -0.96 -16.53 9.54
C ASP A 87 0.22 -15.55 9.81
N PRO A 88 0.86 -15.59 10.99
CA PRO A 88 1.98 -14.71 11.33
C PRO A 88 3.14 -14.78 10.32
N GLN A 89 3.34 -15.91 9.65
CA GLN A 89 4.33 -16.06 8.58
C GLN A 89 3.99 -15.20 7.36
N ILE A 90 2.71 -15.18 6.94
CA ILE A 90 2.25 -14.36 5.81
C ILE A 90 2.39 -12.87 6.14
N ILE A 91 1.99 -12.47 7.34
CA ILE A 91 2.14 -11.09 7.83
C ILE A 91 3.62 -10.69 7.84
N SER A 92 4.50 -11.57 8.35
CA SER A 92 5.94 -11.33 8.35
C SER A 92 6.49 -11.12 6.95
N GLU A 93 6.11 -11.94 5.97
CA GLU A 93 6.58 -11.82 4.59
C GLU A 93 6.15 -10.50 3.96
N GLY A 94 4.89 -10.11 4.15
CA GLY A 94 4.35 -8.84 3.65
C GLY A 94 5.05 -7.62 4.25
N LEU A 95 5.19 -7.56 5.57
CA LEU A 95 5.88 -6.46 6.26
C LEU A 95 7.36 -6.40 5.89
N TYR A 96 8.02 -7.56 5.80
CA TYR A 96 9.43 -7.61 5.42
C TYR A 96 9.67 -7.09 3.99
N ALA A 97 8.80 -7.45 3.03
CA ALA A 97 8.88 -6.94 1.67
C ALA A 97 8.75 -5.40 1.62
N ILE A 98 7.78 -4.84 2.36
CA ILE A 98 7.61 -3.38 2.48
C ILE A 98 8.87 -2.73 3.09
N ALA A 99 9.39 -3.30 4.18
CA ALA A 99 10.58 -2.77 4.85
C ALA A 99 11.82 -2.75 3.95
N VAL A 100 12.02 -3.81 3.14
CA VAL A 100 13.11 -3.87 2.17
C VAL A 100 13.00 -2.75 1.14
N VAL A 101 11.82 -2.51 0.56
CA VAL A 101 11.62 -1.40 -0.39
C VAL A 101 11.92 -0.05 0.28
N LEU A 102 11.39 0.18 1.48
CA LEU A 102 11.64 1.42 2.23
C LEU A 102 13.11 1.60 2.57
N SER A 103 13.86 0.53 2.83
CA SER A 103 15.28 0.62 3.18
C SER A 103 16.16 1.22 2.07
N PHE A 104 15.76 1.09 0.80
CA PHE A 104 16.47 1.71 -0.32
C PHE A 104 16.31 3.23 -0.35
N SER A 105 15.30 3.81 0.30
CA SER A 105 15.12 5.27 0.37
C SER A 105 16.31 5.95 1.07
N ARG A 106 17.02 5.24 1.95
CA ARG A 106 18.18 5.75 2.69
C ARG A 106 19.37 6.13 1.82
N ILE A 107 19.42 5.69 0.56
CA ILE A 107 20.39 6.20 -0.42
C ILE A 107 20.31 7.73 -0.54
N ALA A 108 19.13 8.31 -0.29
CA ALA A 108 18.94 9.76 -0.27
C ALA A 108 19.84 10.48 0.75
N TYR A 109 20.35 9.83 1.79
CA TYR A 109 21.29 10.48 2.72
C TYR A 109 22.71 10.64 2.15
N ILE A 110 23.06 9.83 1.15
CA ILE A 110 24.40 9.80 0.55
C ILE A 110 24.48 10.68 -0.71
N LEU A 111 23.37 10.79 -1.45
CA LEU A 111 23.28 11.56 -2.69
C LEU A 111 23.74 13.04 -2.58
N PRO A 112 23.53 13.78 -1.46
CA PRO A 112 23.99 15.16 -1.34
C PRO A 112 25.52 15.31 -1.33
N ALA A 113 26.26 14.24 -1.00
CA ALA A 113 27.71 14.29 -0.89
C ALA A 113 28.42 14.37 -2.26
N ASN A 114 27.69 14.18 -3.37
CA ASN A 114 28.24 14.27 -4.72
C ASN A 114 27.82 15.60 -5.37
N GLU A 115 28.78 16.34 -5.93
CA GLU A 115 28.60 17.62 -6.61
C GLU A 115 27.54 17.57 -7.73
N SER A 116 27.42 16.43 -8.42
CA SER A 116 26.46 16.23 -9.51
C SER A 116 25.04 15.86 -9.04
N PHE A 117 24.91 15.12 -7.94
CA PHE A 117 23.61 14.59 -7.47
C PHE A 117 22.96 15.44 -6.38
N GLY A 118 23.73 16.26 -5.64
CA GLY A 118 23.19 17.14 -4.60
C GLY A 118 22.13 18.12 -5.11
N PRO A 119 22.41 18.91 -6.17
CA PRO A 119 21.42 19.84 -6.73
C PRO A 119 20.16 19.12 -7.24
N LEU A 120 20.31 17.93 -7.83
CA LEU A 120 19.20 17.12 -8.34
C LEU A 120 18.27 16.63 -7.22
N GLN A 121 18.83 16.24 -6.08
CA GLN A 121 18.01 15.82 -4.93
C GLN A 121 17.26 17.00 -4.31
N ILE A 122 17.89 18.17 -4.23
CA ILE A 122 17.25 19.38 -3.70
C ILE A 122 16.06 19.77 -4.58
N SER A 123 16.22 19.76 -5.91
CA SER A 123 15.12 20.07 -6.83
C SER A 123 13.99 19.04 -6.74
N LEU A 124 14.31 17.74 -6.66
CA LEU A 124 13.31 16.68 -6.46
C LEU A 124 12.55 16.83 -5.14
N GLY A 125 13.23 17.21 -4.05
CA GLY A 125 12.57 17.48 -2.77
C GLY A 125 11.59 18.65 -2.82
N ARG A 126 11.86 19.67 -3.63
CA ARG A 126 10.96 20.82 -3.83
C ARG A 126 9.75 20.44 -4.67
N THR A 127 9.94 19.72 -5.78
CA THR A 127 8.83 19.27 -6.62
C THR A 127 7.88 18.36 -5.84
N VAL A 128 8.39 17.45 -5.01
CA VAL A 128 7.55 16.61 -4.12
C VAL A 128 6.72 17.45 -3.14
N LYS A 129 7.28 18.51 -2.56
CA LYS A 129 6.52 19.43 -1.68
C LYS A 129 5.43 20.18 -2.45
N ASP A 130 5.70 20.57 -3.70
CA ASP A 130 4.70 21.23 -4.54
C ASP A 130 3.59 20.26 -4.97
N ILE A 131 3.92 19.00 -5.28
CA ILE A 131 2.96 17.93 -5.59
C ILE A 131 1.89 17.81 -4.48
N PHE A 132 2.29 17.84 -3.21
CA PHE A 132 1.35 17.72 -2.09
C PHE A 132 0.32 18.86 -2.02
N LYS A 133 0.66 20.08 -2.45
CA LYS A 133 -0.29 21.21 -2.49
C LYS A 133 -1.43 20.94 -3.48
N PHE A 134 -1.11 20.35 -4.63
CA PHE A 134 -2.09 20.02 -5.68
C PHE A 134 -2.86 18.73 -5.39
N MET A 135 -2.27 17.82 -4.61
CA MET A 135 -2.90 16.54 -4.23
C MET A 135 -4.24 16.73 -3.51
N VAL A 136 -4.44 17.84 -2.80
CA VAL A 136 -5.68 18.15 -2.07
C VAL A 136 -6.87 18.29 -3.03
N LEU A 137 -6.70 19.03 -4.12
CA LEU A 137 -7.75 19.19 -5.14
C LEU A 137 -8.04 17.84 -5.82
N PHE A 138 -6.98 17.12 -6.16
CA PHE A 138 -7.09 15.78 -6.74
C PHE A 138 -7.90 14.83 -5.86
N ILE A 139 -7.61 14.76 -4.55
CA ILE A 139 -8.34 13.90 -3.59
C ILE A 139 -9.82 14.29 -3.52
N MET A 140 -10.14 15.59 -3.50
CA MET A 140 -11.53 16.05 -3.47
C MET A 140 -12.32 15.58 -4.69
N VAL A 141 -11.77 15.76 -5.90
CA VAL A 141 -12.43 15.32 -7.13
C VAL A 141 -12.53 13.79 -7.17
N PHE A 142 -11.44 13.10 -6.82
CA PHE A 142 -11.40 11.64 -6.78
C PHE A 142 -12.48 11.05 -5.88
N LEU A 143 -12.61 11.55 -4.65
CA LEU A 143 -13.63 11.08 -3.69
C LEU A 143 -15.05 11.40 -4.14
N ALA A 144 -15.28 12.57 -4.75
CA ALA A 144 -16.60 12.94 -5.26
C ALA A 144 -17.09 11.95 -6.34
N PHE A 145 -16.22 11.60 -7.29
CA PHE A 145 -16.54 10.59 -8.32
C PHE A 145 -16.64 9.18 -7.74
N MET A 146 -15.77 8.81 -6.79
CA MET A 146 -15.82 7.50 -6.13
C MET A 146 -17.16 7.27 -5.45
N ILE A 147 -17.62 8.24 -4.64
CA ILE A 147 -18.90 8.17 -3.94
C ILE A 147 -20.06 8.19 -4.94
N GLY A 148 -19.99 9.04 -5.97
CA GLY A 148 -21.02 9.10 -7.02
C GLY A 148 -21.19 7.77 -7.76
N MET A 149 -20.09 7.15 -8.17
CA MET A 149 -20.10 5.84 -8.83
C MET A 149 -20.56 4.72 -7.90
N PHE A 150 -20.14 4.74 -6.62
CA PHE A 150 -20.59 3.78 -5.61
C PHE A 150 -22.11 3.86 -5.40
N ILE A 151 -22.67 5.07 -5.22
CA ILE A 151 -24.11 5.26 -5.04
C ILE A 151 -24.87 4.73 -6.26
N LEU A 152 -24.37 5.00 -7.47
CA LEU A 152 -25.00 4.57 -8.73
C LEU A 152 -25.06 3.04 -8.87
N TYR A 153 -23.98 2.34 -8.50
CA TYR A 153 -23.81 0.91 -8.77
C TYR A 153 -23.98 -0.01 -7.55
N SER A 154 -24.14 0.52 -6.33
CA SER A 154 -24.27 -0.27 -5.09
C SER A 154 -25.36 -1.34 -5.14
N TYR A 155 -26.51 -1.05 -5.76
CA TYR A 155 -27.63 -1.98 -5.88
C TYR A 155 -27.47 -3.04 -6.99
N TYR A 156 -26.41 -2.96 -7.79
CA TYR A 156 -26.18 -3.85 -8.94
C TYR A 156 -25.19 -4.98 -8.63
N LEU A 157 -24.96 -5.30 -7.35
CA LEU A 157 -24.14 -6.44 -6.95
C LEU A 157 -24.68 -7.75 -7.57
N GLY A 158 -23.82 -8.50 -8.27
CA GLY A 158 -24.19 -9.72 -9.00
C GLY A 158 -24.82 -9.51 -10.39
N ALA A 159 -25.29 -8.29 -10.69
CA ALA A 159 -25.90 -7.91 -11.96
C ALA A 159 -24.94 -7.20 -12.94
N LYS A 160 -23.64 -7.17 -12.62
CA LYS A 160 -22.57 -6.60 -13.46
C LYS A 160 -21.67 -7.69 -14.03
N LEU A 161 -20.92 -7.34 -15.09
CA LEU A 161 -19.86 -8.19 -15.63
C LEU A 161 -18.60 -8.21 -14.75
N ASN A 162 -18.34 -7.12 -14.03
CA ASN A 162 -17.19 -6.93 -13.14
C ASN A 162 -17.68 -6.42 -11.76
N PRO A 163 -17.03 -6.80 -10.64
CA PRO A 163 -17.34 -6.28 -9.29
C PRO A 163 -17.14 -4.77 -9.11
N ALA A 164 -16.55 -4.06 -10.07
CA ALA A 164 -16.31 -2.62 -10.03
C ALA A 164 -17.54 -1.78 -9.61
N PHE A 165 -17.28 -0.79 -8.75
CA PHE A 165 -18.25 0.18 -8.23
C PHE A 165 -19.34 -0.37 -7.29
N THR A 166 -19.34 -1.66 -6.96
CA THR A 166 -20.37 -2.26 -6.08
C THR A 166 -20.08 -2.04 -4.59
N THR A 167 -18.81 -1.95 -4.22
CA THR A 167 -18.35 -1.61 -2.86
C THR A 167 -17.46 -0.38 -2.90
N VAL A 168 -17.27 0.27 -1.75
CA VAL A 168 -16.37 1.43 -1.64
C VAL A 168 -14.93 1.05 -2.01
N GLU A 169 -14.47 -0.13 -1.57
CA GLU A 169 -13.13 -0.63 -1.87
C GLU A 169 -12.92 -0.87 -3.38
N GLU A 170 -13.86 -1.56 -4.03
CA GLU A 170 -13.77 -1.82 -5.48
C GLU A 170 -13.94 -0.54 -6.30
N SER A 171 -14.73 0.42 -5.82
CA SER A 171 -14.84 1.75 -6.44
C SER A 171 -13.49 2.48 -6.38
N PHE A 172 -12.82 2.45 -5.23
CA PHE A 172 -11.48 3.03 -5.06
C PHE A 172 -10.48 2.37 -6.01
N LYS A 173 -10.40 1.02 -6.03
CA LYS A 173 -9.48 0.28 -6.91
C LYS A 173 -9.70 0.63 -8.38
N THR A 174 -10.96 0.61 -8.83
CA THR A 174 -11.30 0.86 -10.24
C THR A 174 -10.91 2.27 -10.68
N LEU A 175 -11.26 3.30 -9.89
CA LEU A 175 -10.88 4.67 -10.21
C LEU A 175 -9.37 4.90 -10.10
N PHE A 176 -8.71 4.35 -9.09
CA PHE A 176 -7.26 4.49 -8.93
C PHE A 176 -6.51 3.95 -10.15
N TRP A 177 -6.84 2.74 -10.61
CA TRP A 177 -6.18 2.14 -11.77
C TRP A 177 -6.58 2.80 -13.10
N SER A 178 -7.74 3.46 -13.17
CA SER A 178 -8.16 4.17 -14.37
C SER A 178 -7.27 5.37 -14.73
N ILE A 179 -6.65 6.02 -13.73
CA ILE A 179 -5.70 7.12 -13.95
C ILE A 179 -4.49 6.66 -14.79
N PHE A 180 -4.09 5.40 -14.61
CA PHE A 180 -2.99 4.78 -15.35
C PHE A 180 -3.44 4.08 -16.63
N GLY A 181 -4.72 4.19 -17.01
CA GLY A 181 -5.27 3.54 -18.20
C GLY A 181 -5.41 2.02 -18.09
N LEU A 182 -5.35 1.47 -16.86
CA LEU A 182 -5.44 0.02 -16.60
C LEU A 182 -6.85 -0.46 -16.25
N SER A 183 -7.84 0.42 -16.29
CA SER A 183 -9.23 0.08 -15.99
C SER A 183 -10.02 -0.23 -17.26
N GLU A 184 -10.85 -1.28 -17.20
CA GLU A 184 -11.66 -1.71 -18.33
C GLU A 184 -12.96 -0.92 -18.45
N VAL A 185 -13.41 -0.67 -19.69
CA VAL A 185 -14.70 -0.01 -19.98
C VAL A 185 -15.89 -0.93 -19.63
N THR A 186 -15.67 -2.25 -19.62
CA THR A 186 -16.63 -3.28 -19.19
C THR A 186 -17.05 -3.13 -17.72
N SER A 187 -16.29 -2.38 -16.92
CA SER A 187 -16.61 -2.06 -15.51
C SER A 187 -17.91 -1.28 -15.34
N VAL A 188 -18.36 -0.58 -16.38
CA VAL A 188 -19.60 0.23 -16.39
C VAL A 188 -20.81 -0.60 -16.88
N VAL A 189 -20.56 -1.64 -17.68
CA VAL A 189 -21.61 -2.42 -18.34
C VAL A 189 -22.40 -3.28 -17.34
N LEU A 190 -23.73 -3.24 -17.48
CA LEU A 190 -24.68 -4.02 -16.70
C LEU A 190 -25.16 -5.24 -17.51
N LYS A 191 -25.65 -6.28 -16.81
CA LYS A 191 -26.33 -7.42 -17.48
C LYS A 191 -27.80 -7.14 -17.80
N TYR A 192 -28.42 -6.18 -17.11
CA TYR A 192 -29.82 -5.78 -17.31
C TYR A 192 -29.96 -4.66 -18.32
N ASP A 193 -31.13 -4.54 -18.96
CA ASP A 193 -31.46 -3.48 -19.94
C ASP A 193 -31.72 -2.10 -19.32
N HIS A 194 -31.13 -1.82 -18.14
CA HIS A 194 -31.20 -0.52 -17.47
C HIS A 194 -30.25 0.50 -18.13
N LYS A 195 -30.45 0.74 -19.44
CA LYS A 195 -29.60 1.59 -20.28
C LYS A 195 -29.41 3.01 -19.75
N PHE A 196 -30.41 3.55 -19.04
CA PHE A 196 -30.27 4.87 -18.42
C PHE A 196 -29.12 4.91 -17.41
N ILE A 197 -29.04 3.91 -16.51
CA ILE A 197 -27.98 3.84 -15.50
C ILE A 197 -26.61 3.63 -16.15
N GLU A 198 -26.55 2.72 -17.13
CA GLU A 198 -25.34 2.46 -17.89
C GLU A 198 -24.82 3.73 -18.60
N ASN A 199 -25.71 4.48 -19.27
CA ASN A 199 -25.37 5.75 -19.92
C ASN A 199 -24.88 6.80 -18.92
N ILE A 200 -25.53 6.94 -17.76
CA ILE A 200 -25.07 7.87 -16.71
C ILE A 200 -23.69 7.45 -16.21
N GLY A 201 -23.44 6.14 -16.05
CA GLY A 201 -22.13 5.63 -15.68
C GLY A 201 -21.06 5.94 -16.73
N TYR A 202 -21.35 5.77 -18.01
CA TYR A 202 -20.44 6.14 -19.10
C TYR A 202 -20.10 7.62 -19.09
N VAL A 203 -21.09 8.48 -18.91
CA VAL A 203 -20.91 9.93 -18.85
C VAL A 203 -20.06 10.31 -17.64
N LEU A 204 -20.40 9.83 -16.43
CA LEU A 204 -19.65 10.14 -15.21
C LEU A 204 -18.20 9.66 -15.29
N TYR A 205 -17.99 8.43 -15.79
CA TYR A 205 -16.65 7.87 -15.95
C TYR A 205 -15.84 8.60 -17.03
N GLY A 206 -16.49 9.04 -18.11
CA GLY A 206 -15.87 9.89 -19.13
C GLY A 206 -15.45 11.26 -18.58
N ILE A 207 -16.34 11.95 -17.85
CA ILE A 207 -16.04 13.23 -17.22
C ILE A 207 -14.91 13.08 -16.19
N TYR A 208 -14.92 12.00 -15.40
CA TYR A 208 -13.84 11.70 -14.45
C TYR A 208 -12.49 11.64 -15.18
N ASN A 209 -12.36 10.85 -16.25
CA ASN A 209 -11.10 10.69 -16.97
C ASN A 209 -10.62 12.01 -17.58
N VAL A 210 -11.51 12.79 -18.20
CA VAL A 210 -11.17 14.13 -18.73
C VAL A 210 -10.70 15.05 -17.61
N THR A 211 -11.40 15.07 -16.48
CA THR A 211 -11.05 15.91 -15.33
C THR A 211 -9.69 15.53 -14.75
N MET A 212 -9.40 14.23 -14.62
CA MET A 212 -8.11 13.75 -14.12
C MET A 212 -6.96 14.18 -15.03
N VAL A 213 -7.12 14.07 -16.35
CA VAL A 213 -6.11 14.55 -17.31
C VAL A 213 -5.88 16.06 -17.18
N VAL A 214 -6.95 16.86 -17.04
CA VAL A 214 -6.82 18.31 -16.86
C VAL A 214 -6.11 18.66 -15.54
N VAL A 215 -6.44 17.98 -14.44
CA VAL A 215 -5.80 18.21 -13.14
C VAL A 215 -4.32 17.84 -13.18
N LEU A 216 -3.97 16.69 -13.76
CA LEU A 216 -2.58 16.25 -13.92
C LEU A 216 -1.77 17.20 -14.82
N LEU A 217 -2.38 17.70 -15.90
CA LEU A 217 -1.73 18.64 -16.81
C LEU A 217 -1.49 20.00 -16.14
N ASN A 218 -2.47 20.52 -15.39
CA ASN A 218 -2.31 21.76 -14.63
C ASN A 218 -1.23 21.63 -13.56
N MET A 219 -1.15 20.46 -12.91
CA MET A 219 -0.11 20.15 -11.93
C MET A 219 1.28 20.10 -12.60
N LEU A 220 1.41 19.49 -13.78
CA LEU A 220 2.66 19.45 -14.53
C LEU A 220 3.13 20.85 -14.93
N ILE A 221 2.23 21.69 -15.44
CA ILE A 221 2.55 23.09 -15.81
C ILE A 221 3.02 23.87 -14.58
N ALA A 222 2.33 23.72 -13.45
CA ALA A 222 2.70 24.41 -12.21
C ALA A 222 4.11 24.00 -11.72
N MET A 223 4.45 22.71 -11.80
CA MET A 223 5.78 22.20 -11.44
C MET A 223 6.88 22.71 -12.38
N ILE A 224 6.60 22.78 -13.68
CA ILE A 224 7.54 23.33 -14.66
C ILE A 224 7.77 24.83 -14.40
N ASN A 225 6.70 25.59 -14.15
CA ASN A 225 6.79 27.02 -13.89
C ASN A 225 7.55 27.36 -12.60
N SER A 226 7.37 26.60 -11.51
CA SER A 226 8.16 26.81 -10.29
C SER A 226 9.63 26.50 -10.52
N SER A 227 9.94 25.50 -11.36
CA SER A 227 11.32 25.19 -11.74
C SER A 227 11.97 26.28 -12.61
N TYR A 228 11.21 26.93 -13.51
CA TYR A 228 11.72 28.03 -14.34
C TYR A 228 12.03 29.30 -13.55
N GLN A 229 11.20 29.64 -12.55
CA GLN A 229 11.40 30.82 -11.68
C GLN A 229 12.63 30.71 -10.76
N GLU A 230 13.20 29.52 -10.58
CA GLU A 230 14.43 29.31 -9.80
C GLU A 230 15.72 29.53 -10.61
N ILE A 231 15.62 29.58 -11.95
CA ILE A 231 16.76 29.75 -12.86
C ILE A 231 17.00 31.24 -13.20
N GLU A 232 15.96 32.08 -13.10
CA GLU A 232 16.08 33.56 -13.14
C GLU A 232 16.45 34.14 -11.77
#